data_AF-A0A090QZ57-F1
#
_entry.id   AF-A0A090QZ57-F1
#
_cell.length_a   1.000
_cell.length_b   1.000
_cell.length_c   1.000
_cell.angle_alpha   90.00
_cell.angle_beta   90.00
_cell.angle_gamma   90.00
#
_symmetry.space_group_name_H-M   'P 1'
#
loop_
_entity.id
_entity.type
_entity.pdbx_description
1 polymer ?
#
loop_
_entity_poly.entity_id
_entity_poly.type
_entity_poly.pdbx_seq_one_letter_code
_entity_poly.pdbx_strand_id
1 'polypeptide(L)'
;MDYHSGKILAGYKEYDQIPPASLTKMMTSYVIGQEIKRGNISMDDTVVVSKNAWAKNFPGSSKMFIEVGSEVKVSDLNRGIIIQSGNDACVAMAEHVAGSTDSFVDLMNAWAKSLGMNSTHFANVHGLDNPDLYTTLTTWHCWHKA
;
A
#
# COMPACT_ATOMS: atom_id res chain seq x y z
N MET A 1 -9.97 18.23 -6.18
CA MET A 1 -9.85 19.01 -4.93
C MET A 1 -8.60 19.87 -5.00
N ASP A 2 -8.66 21.09 -4.49
CA ASP A 2 -7.45 21.88 -4.21
C ASP A 2 -6.78 21.40 -2.91
N TYR A 3 -5.48 21.11 -2.96
CA TYR A 3 -4.76 20.48 -1.84
C TYR A 3 -4.74 21.35 -0.57
N HIS A 4 -4.57 22.67 -0.72
CA HIS A 4 -4.40 23.58 0.42
C HIS A 4 -5.73 23.93 1.10
N SER A 5 -6.79 24.17 0.33
CA SER A 5 -8.09 24.58 0.85
C SER A 5 -9.05 23.42 1.10
N GLY A 6 -8.76 22.23 0.57
CA GLY A 6 -9.69 21.09 0.57
C GLY A 6 -10.93 21.30 -0.30
N LYS A 7 -11.00 22.40 -1.09
CA LYS A 7 -12.16 22.72 -1.91
C LYS A 7 -12.32 21.73 -3.06
N ILE A 8 -13.49 21.11 -3.19
CA ILE A 8 -13.84 20.30 -4.35
C ILE A 8 -14.12 21.22 -5.54
N LEU A 9 -13.38 21.04 -6.63
CA LEU A 9 -13.49 21.87 -7.85
C LEU A 9 -14.48 21.28 -8.85
N ALA A 10 -14.56 19.95 -8.91
CA ALA A 10 -15.48 19.18 -9.72
C ALA A 10 -15.57 17.76 -9.14
N GLY A 11 -16.70 17.08 -9.34
CA GLY A 11 -16.97 15.77 -8.79
C GLY A 11 -18.06 15.02 -9.56
N TYR A 12 -17.93 13.70 -9.67
CA TYR A 12 -18.95 12.81 -10.22
C TYR A 12 -18.90 11.47 -9.50
N LYS A 13 -20.04 11.00 -8.98
CA LYS A 13 -20.16 9.73 -8.25
C LYS A 13 -19.11 9.54 -7.15
N GLU A 14 -18.80 10.60 -6.42
CA GLU A 14 -17.61 10.61 -5.56
C GLU A 14 -17.73 9.72 -4.32
N TYR A 15 -18.95 9.38 -3.93
CA TYR A 15 -19.30 8.55 -2.77
C TYR A 15 -19.56 7.09 -3.15
N ASP A 16 -19.55 6.75 -4.44
CA ASP A 16 -19.72 5.37 -4.89
C ASP A 16 -18.50 4.56 -4.43
N GLN A 17 -18.76 3.39 -3.85
CA GLN A 17 -17.70 2.43 -3.53
C GLN A 17 -17.17 1.82 -4.81
N ILE A 18 -15.85 1.86 -4.97
CA ILE A 18 -15.14 1.34 -6.13
C ILE A 18 -13.94 0.50 -5.68
N PRO A 19 -13.53 -0.52 -6.46
CA PRO A 19 -12.26 -1.19 -6.23
C PRO A 19 -11.10 -0.21 -6.47
N PRO A 20 -10.20 0.02 -5.49
CA PRO A 20 -9.07 0.94 -5.63
C PRO A 20 -8.00 0.45 -6.60
N ALA A 21 -7.97 -0.85 -6.92
CA ALA A 21 -6.88 -1.48 -7.65
C ALA A 21 -5.50 -1.07 -7.08
N SER A 22 -4.51 -0.79 -7.93
CA SER A 22 -3.17 -0.41 -7.49
C SER A 22 -3.09 0.89 -6.69
N LEU A 23 -4.15 1.72 -6.60
CA LEU A 23 -4.14 2.87 -5.70
C LEU A 23 -4.06 2.44 -4.22
N THR A 24 -4.39 1.19 -3.89
CA THR A 24 -4.10 0.57 -2.59
C THR A 24 -2.65 0.75 -2.15
N LYS A 25 -1.71 0.71 -3.10
CA LYS A 25 -0.28 0.85 -2.81
C LYS A 25 0.10 2.22 -2.27
N MET A 26 -0.74 3.25 -2.43
CA MET A 26 -0.54 4.52 -1.74
C MET A 26 -0.59 4.35 -0.23
N MET A 27 -1.53 3.55 0.29
CA MET A 27 -1.58 3.23 1.71
C MET A 27 -0.40 2.35 2.13
N THR A 28 -0.03 1.36 1.31
CA THR A 28 1.16 0.53 1.56
C THR A 28 2.43 1.37 1.71
N SER A 29 2.68 2.27 0.75
CA SER A 29 3.81 3.20 0.80
C SER A 29 3.71 4.19 1.95
N TYR A 30 2.49 4.63 2.31
CA TYR A 30 2.29 5.51 3.46
C TYR A 30 2.71 4.82 4.76
N VAL A 31 2.24 3.60 5.02
CA VAL A 31 2.61 2.82 6.20
C VAL A 31 4.12 2.60 6.25
N ILE A 32 4.75 2.15 5.15
CA ILE A 32 6.21 1.99 5.06
C ILE A 32 6.93 3.30 5.40
N GLY A 33 6.48 4.43 4.84
CA GLY A 33 7.05 5.74 5.11
C GLY A 33 6.94 6.16 6.58
N GLN A 34 5.83 5.85 7.24
CA GLN A 34 5.65 6.12 8.67
C GLN A 34 6.58 5.28 9.54
N GLU A 35 6.79 4.02 9.20
CA GLU A 35 7.69 3.12 9.94
C GLU A 35 9.16 3.55 9.77
N ILE A 36 9.56 4.01 8.58
CA ILE A 36 10.87 4.64 8.36
C ILE A 36 10.99 5.93 9.18
N LYS A 37 9.98 6.80 9.13
CA LYS A 37 9.99 8.08 9.86
C LYS A 37 10.09 7.90 11.37
N ARG A 38 9.49 6.83 11.91
CA ARG A 38 9.56 6.45 13.33
C ARG A 38 10.88 5.79 13.72
N GLY A 39 11.70 5.39 12.74
CA GLY A 39 12.96 4.68 12.98
C GLY A 39 12.78 3.19 13.29
N ASN A 40 11.61 2.62 12.99
CA ASN A 40 11.35 1.19 13.20
C ASN A 40 12.04 0.33 12.14
N ILE A 41 12.21 0.89 10.93
CA ILE A 41 13.00 0.32 9.83
C ILE A 41 13.82 1.42 9.16
N SER A 42 14.85 1.04 8.41
CA SER A 42 15.71 1.91 7.63
C SER A 42 15.67 1.56 6.14
N MET A 43 15.98 2.53 5.28
CA MET A 43 16.11 2.30 3.84
C MET A 43 17.26 1.34 3.49
N ASP A 44 18.24 1.20 4.39
CA ASP A 44 19.38 0.31 4.24
C ASP A 44 19.14 -1.11 4.77
N ASP A 45 18.00 -1.36 5.40
CA ASP A 45 17.67 -2.68 5.90
C ASP A 45 17.51 -3.67 4.74
N THR A 46 17.86 -4.92 5.02
CA THR A 46 17.75 -6.02 4.07
C THR A 46 16.51 -6.86 4.39
N VAL A 47 15.72 -7.14 3.36
CA VAL A 47 14.54 -7.99 3.44
C VAL A 47 14.83 -9.32 2.76
N VAL A 48 14.64 -10.42 3.48
CA VAL A 48 14.69 -11.77 2.92
C VAL A 48 13.34 -12.09 2.29
N VAL A 49 13.34 -12.37 0.99
CA VAL A 49 12.11 -12.61 0.22
C VAL A 49 11.53 -13.98 0.55
N SER A 50 10.30 -13.98 1.06
CA SER A 50 9.58 -15.21 1.39
C SER A 50 9.01 -15.91 0.14
N LYS A 51 8.45 -17.10 0.35
CA LYS A 51 7.69 -17.79 -0.71
C LYS A 51 6.43 -17.03 -1.11
N ASN A 52 5.81 -16.27 -0.20
CA ASN A 52 4.60 -15.51 -0.48
C ASN A 52 4.90 -14.31 -1.38
N ALA A 53 6.03 -13.66 -1.13
CA ALA A 53 6.51 -12.52 -1.91
C ALA A 53 7.14 -12.91 -3.26
N TRP A 54 7.19 -14.20 -3.62
CA TRP A 54 7.80 -14.61 -4.88
C TRP A 54 7.03 -14.07 -6.09
N ALA A 55 7.73 -13.44 -7.03
CA ALA A 55 7.16 -12.89 -8.26
C ALA A 55 6.35 -13.88 -9.12
N LYS A 56 6.56 -15.20 -8.95
CA LYS A 56 5.75 -16.23 -9.62
C LYS A 56 4.30 -16.30 -9.11
N ASN A 57 4.03 -15.85 -7.89
CA ASN A 57 2.68 -15.79 -7.33
C ASN A 57 1.82 -14.68 -7.95
N PHE A 58 2.43 -13.81 -8.75
CA PHE A 58 1.79 -12.64 -9.37
C PHE A 58 1.81 -12.75 -10.91
N PRO A 59 1.21 -13.78 -11.53
CA PRO A 59 1.12 -13.87 -12.98
C PRO A 59 0.24 -12.74 -13.54
N GLY A 60 0.63 -12.17 -14.68
CA GLY A 60 -0.18 -11.16 -15.38
C GLY A 60 -0.37 -9.82 -14.65
N SER A 61 0.40 -9.54 -13.60
CA SER A 61 0.35 -8.27 -12.86
C SER A 61 1.73 -7.64 -12.70
N SER A 62 1.77 -6.37 -12.27
CA SER A 62 3.04 -5.65 -12.11
C SER A 62 3.85 -6.17 -10.91
N LYS A 63 5.16 -6.26 -11.09
CA LYS A 63 6.10 -6.90 -10.15
C LYS A 63 7.54 -6.49 -10.40
N MET A 64 8.37 -6.60 -9.38
CA MET A 64 9.83 -6.38 -9.43
C MET A 64 10.61 -7.60 -9.92
N PHE A 65 9.97 -8.77 -10.00
CA PHE A 65 10.61 -10.04 -10.35
C PHE A 65 11.55 -10.57 -9.25
N ILE A 66 11.26 -10.28 -7.97
CA ILE A 66 12.05 -10.80 -6.84
C ILE A 66 11.87 -12.31 -6.66
N GLU A 67 12.94 -13.00 -6.25
CA GLU A 67 13.00 -14.46 -6.09
C GLU A 67 13.02 -14.87 -4.62
N VAL A 68 12.42 -16.00 -4.29
CA VAL A 68 12.43 -16.55 -2.92
C VAL A 68 13.86 -16.77 -2.42
N GLY A 69 14.12 -16.36 -1.18
CA GLY A 69 15.43 -16.44 -0.54
C GLY A 69 16.42 -15.36 -0.98
N SER A 70 16.07 -14.51 -1.96
CA SER A 70 16.89 -13.35 -2.28
C SER A 70 16.82 -12.30 -1.16
N GLU A 71 17.87 -11.52 -1.04
CA GLU A 71 17.98 -10.39 -0.12
C GLU A 71 17.87 -9.10 -0.92
N VAL A 72 16.89 -8.26 -0.60
CA VAL A 72 16.63 -7.01 -1.31
C VAL A 72 16.55 -5.88 -0.30
N LYS A 73 17.17 -4.73 -0.61
CA LYS A 73 17.11 -3.56 0.26
C LYS A 73 15.69 -2.98 0.34
N VAL A 74 15.33 -2.47 1.51
CA VAL A 74 14.09 -1.70 1.71
C VAL A 74 13.99 -0.54 0.70
N SER A 75 15.11 0.14 0.39
CA SER A 75 15.13 1.20 -0.62
C SER A 75 14.66 0.76 -2.00
N ASP A 76 15.03 -0.45 -2.42
CA ASP A 76 14.73 -0.96 -3.75
C ASP A 76 13.32 -1.52 -3.80
N LEU A 77 12.88 -2.22 -2.74
CA LEU A 77 11.49 -2.66 -2.60
C LEU A 77 10.53 -1.46 -2.59
N ASN A 78 10.83 -0.42 -1.82
CA ASN A 78 10.01 0.79 -1.76
C ASN A 78 9.93 1.49 -3.14
N ARG A 79 11.05 1.57 -3.87
CA ARG A 79 11.07 2.07 -5.26
C ARG A 79 10.25 1.19 -6.20
N GLY A 80 10.32 -0.14 -6.07
CA GLY A 80 9.53 -1.04 -6.90
C GLY A 80 8.03 -0.94 -6.62
N ILE A 81 7.61 -0.65 -5.39
CA ILE A 81 6.22 -0.33 -5.08
C ILE A 81 5.81 0.99 -5.74
N ILE A 82 6.57 2.07 -5.51
CA ILE A 82 6.17 3.42 -5.92
C ILE A 82 6.27 3.63 -7.43
N ILE A 83 7.33 3.14 -8.07
CA ILE A 83 7.65 3.38 -9.48
C ILE A 83 7.05 2.28 -10.36
N GLN A 84 7.23 1.01 -9.96
CA GLN A 84 6.80 -0.14 -10.78
C GLN A 84 5.44 -0.69 -10.35
N SER A 85 4.86 -0.24 -9.23
CA SER A 85 3.62 -0.82 -8.70
C SER A 85 3.74 -2.34 -8.44
N GLY A 86 4.92 -2.78 -8.00
CA GLY A 86 5.23 -4.20 -7.82
C GLY A 86 4.42 -4.86 -6.69
N ASN A 87 3.64 -5.90 -7.02
CA ASN A 87 2.81 -6.63 -6.05
C ASN A 87 3.65 -7.52 -5.11
N ASP A 88 4.69 -8.14 -5.65
CA ASP A 88 5.68 -8.94 -4.93
C ASP A 88 6.40 -8.12 -3.86
N ALA A 89 6.81 -6.90 -4.22
CA ALA A 89 7.44 -5.96 -3.31
C ALA A 89 6.53 -5.53 -2.15
N CYS A 90 5.22 -5.38 -2.41
CA CYS A 90 4.25 -5.06 -1.36
C CYS A 90 4.18 -6.17 -0.30
N VAL A 91 4.18 -7.44 -0.73
CA VAL A 91 4.15 -8.58 0.20
C VAL A 91 5.45 -8.67 0.98
N ALA A 92 6.61 -8.55 0.32
CA ALA A 92 7.90 -8.56 1.00
C ALA A 92 8.01 -7.48 2.09
N MET A 93 7.61 -6.25 1.77
CA MET A 93 7.63 -5.15 2.74
C MET A 93 6.61 -5.33 3.85
N ALA A 94 5.42 -5.85 3.54
CA ALA A 94 4.38 -6.10 4.54
C ALA A 94 4.84 -7.12 5.59
N GLU A 95 5.42 -8.23 5.14
CA GLU A 95 5.96 -9.26 6.02
C GLU A 95 7.16 -8.75 6.82
N HIS A 96 8.03 -7.94 6.22
CA HIS A 96 9.17 -7.34 6.93
C HIS A 96 8.74 -6.38 8.04
N VAL A 97 7.74 -5.54 7.76
CA VAL A 97 7.28 -4.48 8.68
C VAL A 97 6.39 -5.03 9.79
N ALA A 98 5.46 -5.93 9.46
CA ALA A 98 4.40 -6.34 10.38
C ALA A 98 4.39 -7.85 10.70
N GLY A 99 5.37 -8.61 10.18
CA GLY A 99 5.47 -10.06 10.34
C GLY A 99 4.54 -10.88 9.44
N SER A 100 3.44 -10.29 8.95
CA SER A 100 2.51 -10.91 7.99
C SER A 100 1.76 -9.85 7.17
N THR A 101 1.19 -10.26 6.04
CA THR A 101 0.32 -9.39 5.25
C THR A 101 -0.95 -8.98 5.99
N ASP A 102 -1.51 -9.87 6.81
CA ASP A 102 -2.75 -9.60 7.55
C ASP A 102 -2.52 -8.54 8.62
N SER A 103 -1.44 -8.68 9.41
CA SER A 103 -1.02 -7.66 10.38
C SER A 103 -0.74 -6.32 9.71
N PHE A 104 -0.17 -6.34 8.49
CA PHE A 104 0.05 -5.10 7.74
C PHE A 104 -1.26 -4.48 7.24
N VAL A 105 -2.23 -5.28 6.81
CA VAL A 105 -3.57 -4.80 6.43
C VAL A 105 -4.29 -4.16 7.63
N ASP A 106 -4.13 -4.72 8.83
CA ASP A 106 -4.63 -4.10 10.06
C ASP A 106 -4.00 -2.71 10.29
N LEU A 107 -2.69 -2.57 10.06
CA LEU A 107 -2.02 -1.26 10.10
C LEU A 107 -2.57 -0.30 9.04
N MET A 108 -2.78 -0.76 7.80
CA MET A 108 -3.35 0.05 6.72
C MET A 108 -4.74 0.59 7.12
N ASN A 109 -5.59 -0.25 7.70
CA ASN A 109 -6.93 0.15 8.16
C ASN A 109 -6.89 1.04 9.40
N ALA A 110 -5.94 0.82 10.32
CA ALA A 110 -5.72 1.72 11.46
C ALA A 110 -5.32 3.13 10.99
N TRP A 111 -4.42 3.23 10.01
CA TRP A 111 -4.04 4.50 9.40
C TRP A 111 -5.19 5.13 8.62
N ALA A 112 -5.94 4.35 7.84
CA ALA A 112 -7.14 4.82 7.15
C ALA A 112 -8.12 5.50 8.14
N LYS A 113 -8.39 4.84 9.28
CA LYS A 113 -9.21 5.41 10.35
C LYS A 113 -8.63 6.71 10.91
N SER A 114 -7.33 6.76 11.17
CA SER A 114 -6.68 7.97 11.71
C SER A 114 -6.73 9.17 10.76
N LEU A 115 -6.70 8.91 9.44
CA LEU A 115 -6.82 9.93 8.40
C LEU A 115 -8.29 10.32 8.14
N GLY A 116 -9.25 9.57 8.69
CA GLY A 116 -10.69 9.78 8.50
C GLY A 116 -11.22 9.20 7.18
N MET A 117 -10.56 8.19 6.63
CA MET A 117 -10.94 7.45 5.42
C MET A 117 -12.11 6.48 5.71
N ASN A 118 -13.25 7.01 6.18
CA ASN A 118 -14.37 6.21 6.69
C ASN A 118 -15.09 5.35 5.64
N SER A 119 -14.88 5.63 4.36
CA SER A 119 -15.48 4.89 3.24
C SER A 119 -14.45 4.06 2.46
N THR A 120 -13.45 3.56 3.18
CA THR A 120 -12.36 2.75 2.63
C THR A 120 -12.03 1.60 3.56
N HIS A 121 -11.80 0.44 2.95
CA HIS A 121 -11.33 -0.75 3.64
C HIS A 121 -10.28 -1.44 2.78
N PHE A 122 -9.14 -1.75 3.38
CA PHE A 122 -8.08 -2.53 2.74
C PHE A 122 -8.21 -3.99 3.14
N ALA A 123 -8.18 -4.89 2.16
CA ALA A 123 -8.20 -6.34 2.37
C ALA A 123 -6.92 -7.04 1.90
N ASN A 124 -6.01 -6.31 1.25
CA ASN A 124 -4.68 -6.78 0.87
C ASN A 124 -3.73 -5.58 0.66
N VAL A 125 -2.45 -5.87 0.49
CA VAL A 125 -1.36 -4.86 0.48
C VAL A 125 -1.02 -4.33 -0.92
N HIS A 126 -1.60 -4.89 -1.99
CA HIS A 126 -1.18 -4.62 -3.37
C HIS A 126 -2.32 -4.14 -4.27
N GLY A 127 -3.58 -4.36 -3.90
CA GLY A 127 -4.75 -3.93 -4.65
C GLY A 127 -5.24 -4.92 -5.70
N LEU A 128 -5.00 -6.22 -5.54
CA LEU A 128 -5.66 -7.22 -6.40
C LEU A 128 -7.10 -7.40 -5.94
N ASP A 129 -7.95 -7.89 -6.83
CA ASP A 129 -9.39 -8.02 -6.61
C ASP A 129 -9.72 -8.76 -5.32
N ASN A 130 -10.54 -8.12 -4.49
CA ASN A 130 -11.10 -8.68 -3.28
C ASN A 130 -12.43 -7.94 -3.00
N PRO A 131 -13.54 -8.64 -2.70
CA PRO A 131 -14.84 -8.02 -2.46
C PRO A 131 -14.84 -7.03 -1.28
N ASP A 132 -13.96 -7.25 -0.30
CA ASP A 132 -13.83 -6.38 0.88
C ASP A 132 -12.83 -5.24 0.64
N LEU A 133 -12.16 -5.18 -0.51
CA LEU A 133 -11.25 -4.09 -0.87
C LEU A 133 -12.01 -2.99 -1.63
N TYR A 134 -12.29 -1.88 -0.95
CA TYR A 134 -13.01 -0.76 -1.55
C TYR A 134 -12.53 0.60 -1.05
N THR A 135 -12.79 1.62 -1.85
CA THR A 135 -12.62 3.04 -1.50
C THR A 135 -13.71 3.87 -2.16
N THR A 136 -13.75 5.17 -1.87
CA THR A 136 -14.53 6.15 -2.65
C THR A 136 -13.59 7.19 -3.23
N LEU A 137 -14.07 8.02 -4.18
CA LEU A 137 -13.28 9.15 -4.64
C LEU A 137 -13.11 10.20 -3.53
N THR A 138 -14.12 10.36 -2.68
CA THR A 138 -14.03 11.32 -1.57
C THR A 138 -12.99 10.98 -0.53
N THR A 139 -12.67 9.70 -0.37
CA THR A 139 -11.58 9.26 0.51
C THR A 139 -10.24 9.90 0.12
N TRP A 140 -9.99 10.15 -1.17
CA TRP A 140 -8.72 10.75 -1.61
C TRP A 140 -8.48 12.13 -1.02
N HIS A 141 -9.54 12.81 -0.57
CA HIS A 141 -9.40 14.08 0.13
C HIS A 141 -8.67 13.92 1.46
N CYS A 142 -8.78 12.78 2.16
CA CYS A 142 -8.15 12.57 3.47
C CYS A 142 -6.62 12.62 3.44
N TRP A 143 -5.99 12.43 2.28
CA TRP A 143 -4.53 12.50 2.12
C TRP A 143 -3.93 13.88 2.43
N HIS A 144 -4.71 14.96 2.48
CA HIS A 144 -4.18 16.26 2.96
C HIS A 144 -3.78 16.24 4.45
N LYS A 145 -4.25 15.24 5.22
CA LYS A 145 -3.88 15.04 6.63
C LYS A 145 -2.66 14.13 6.82
N ALA A 146 -2.15 13.56 5.72
CA ALA A 146 -1.11 12.53 5.72
C ALA A 146 0.30 13.11 5.85
#